data_AF-A0A6V7KEM6-F1
#
_entry.id   AF-A0A6V7KEM6-F1
#
_cell.length_a   1.000
_cell.length_b   1.000
_cell.length_c   1.000
_cell.angle_alpha   90.00
_cell.angle_beta   90.00
_cell.angle_gamma   90.00
#
_symmetry.space_group_name_H-M   'P 1'
#
loop_
_entity.id
_entity.type
_entity.pdbx_description
1 polymer ?
#
loop_
_entity_poly.entity_id
_entity_poly.type
_entity_poly.pdbx_seq_one_letter_code
_entity_poly.pdbx_strand_id
1 'polypeptide(L)'
;MAHTKTPKDIVIDIQGLVGPDEIFVQKELAILSVESEHLGHWIFAPPCGLNDIPFAAKRQNRWLTANFHRLDWEDGTTPFKSIHKILKEAAKNVSTIYVRGRETVKFLESAVCRTIVNLDIYSPPFKRLPENERYCLFHAEAVSHGNFSCALHNVAKLKKWVRENIYTDKVEIDIGKVWNTDAYRIDQITAHEITSDEEDPEEEEPSDSNRKIEKLIPPPIKPRRVPPGRDVCGIHNDIQRVGEKVTLIL
;
A
#
# COMPACT_ATOMS: atom_id res chain seq x y z
N MET A 1 -34.12 23.06 3.95
CA MET A 1 -34.00 21.67 4.45
C MET A 1 -32.56 21.23 4.23
N ALA A 2 -31.81 20.96 5.29
CA ALA A 2 -30.44 20.46 5.16
C ALA A 2 -30.51 19.00 4.71
N HIS A 3 -29.99 18.70 3.52
CA HIS A 3 -29.72 17.32 3.14
C HIS A 3 -28.62 16.80 4.07
N THR A 4 -29.00 16.04 5.09
CA THR A 4 -28.05 15.22 5.85
C THR A 4 -27.47 14.22 4.87
N LYS A 5 -26.27 14.50 4.38
CA LYS A 5 -25.53 13.64 3.46
C LYS A 5 -25.21 12.38 4.26
N THR A 6 -25.88 11.27 3.96
CA THR A 6 -25.57 9.99 4.59
C THR A 6 -24.10 9.68 4.30
N PRO A 7 -23.33 9.23 5.31
CA PRO A 7 -21.97 8.76 5.09
C PRO A 7 -22.00 7.70 3.97
N LYS A 8 -21.07 7.81 3.03
CA LYS A 8 -20.97 6.87 1.90
C LYS A 8 -19.92 5.85 2.25
N ASP A 9 -20.20 4.56 2.14
CA ASP A 9 -19.12 3.58 2.21
C ASP A 9 -18.54 3.32 0.82
N ILE A 10 -17.26 2.97 0.79
CA ILE A 10 -16.58 2.62 -0.46
C ILE A 10 -15.81 1.31 -0.32
N VAL A 11 -15.60 0.68 -1.47
CA VAL A 11 -14.71 -0.46 -1.64
C VAL A 11 -13.50 0.00 -2.46
N ILE A 12 -12.30 -0.32 -2.00
CA ILE A 12 -11.04 0.00 -2.67
C ILE A 12 -10.26 -1.29 -2.95
N ASP A 13 -9.66 -1.37 -4.13
CA ASP A 13 -8.62 -2.35 -4.46
C ASP A 13 -7.48 -1.63 -5.18
N ILE A 14 -6.26 -2.10 -4.95
CA ILE A 14 -5.04 -1.55 -5.54
C ILE A 14 -4.20 -2.71 -6.09
N GLN A 15 -3.78 -2.61 -7.34
CA GLN A 15 -2.76 -3.48 -7.92
C GLN A 15 -1.47 -2.67 -8.13
N GLY A 16 -0.33 -3.35 -8.11
CA GLY A 16 0.95 -2.67 -8.14
C GLY A 16 2.12 -3.58 -8.48
N LEU A 17 3.25 -2.93 -8.68
CA LEU A 17 4.53 -3.55 -9.02
C LEU A 17 5.55 -3.27 -7.93
N VAL A 18 6.67 -3.97 -7.96
CA VAL A 18 7.79 -3.71 -7.05
C VAL A 18 8.70 -2.63 -7.64
N GLY A 19 8.88 -1.54 -6.91
CA GLY A 19 9.69 -0.39 -7.26
C GLY A 19 11.14 -0.47 -6.77
N PRO A 20 11.85 0.68 -6.72
CA PRO A 20 13.12 0.79 -6.02
C PRO A 20 12.99 0.39 -4.55
N ASP A 21 14.07 -0.13 -3.97
CA ASP A 21 14.13 -0.56 -2.57
C ASP A 21 13.05 -1.58 -2.15
N GLU A 22 12.55 -2.37 -3.10
CA GLU A 22 11.50 -3.37 -2.90
C GLU A 22 10.17 -2.78 -2.41
N ILE A 23 9.94 -1.50 -2.65
CA ILE A 23 8.71 -0.79 -2.25
C ILE A 23 7.56 -1.12 -3.20
N PHE A 24 6.39 -1.39 -2.66
CA PHE A 24 5.16 -1.56 -3.44
C PHE A 24 4.73 -0.24 -4.11
N VAL A 25 4.65 -0.24 -5.44
CA VAL A 25 4.26 0.91 -6.26
C VAL A 25 2.87 0.66 -6.83
N GLN A 26 1.91 1.50 -6.44
CA GLN A 26 0.52 1.41 -6.87
C GLN A 26 0.42 1.77 -8.36
N LYS A 27 -0.05 0.83 -9.17
CA LYS A 27 -0.17 0.97 -10.63
C LYS A 27 -1.60 1.03 -11.11
N GLU A 28 -2.53 0.39 -10.41
CA GLU A 28 -3.96 0.46 -10.69
C GLU A 28 -4.72 0.68 -9.38
N LEU A 29 -5.61 1.67 -9.36
CA LEU A 29 -6.52 1.95 -8.24
C LEU A 29 -7.95 1.92 -8.76
N ALA A 30 -8.81 1.19 -8.07
CA ALA A 30 -10.25 1.27 -8.28
C ALA A 30 -10.97 1.58 -6.97
N ILE A 31 -12.01 2.41 -7.08
CA ILE A 31 -12.87 2.83 -5.98
C ILE A 31 -14.32 2.72 -6.43
N LEU A 32 -15.14 2.01 -5.66
CA LEU A 32 -16.58 1.92 -5.89
C LEU A 32 -17.36 2.32 -4.65
N SER A 33 -18.40 3.13 -4.81
CA SER A 33 -19.39 3.35 -3.76
C SER A 33 -20.23 2.09 -3.54
N VAL A 34 -20.51 1.76 -2.28
CA VAL A 34 -21.37 0.64 -1.93
C VAL A 34 -22.83 0.94 -2.33
N GLU A 35 -23.30 2.15 -2.05
CA GLU A 35 -24.69 2.56 -2.24
C GLU A 35 -25.00 3.03 -3.67
N SER A 36 -24.02 3.56 -4.38
CA SER A 36 -24.21 4.17 -5.71
C SER A 36 -23.32 3.54 -6.77
N GLU A 37 -23.59 3.85 -8.04
CA GLU A 37 -22.75 3.40 -9.17
C GLU A 37 -21.54 4.31 -9.43
N HIS A 38 -21.20 5.19 -8.48
CA HIS A 38 -20.00 6.01 -8.58
C HIS A 38 -18.75 5.14 -8.60
N LEU A 39 -17.95 5.34 -9.65
CA LEU A 39 -16.74 4.61 -9.94
C LEU A 39 -15.59 5.57 -10.20
N GLY A 40 -14.47 5.31 -9.54
CA GLY A 40 -13.17 5.85 -9.90
C GLY A 40 -12.23 4.71 -10.29
N HIS A 41 -11.50 4.87 -11.38
CA HIS A 41 -10.51 3.89 -11.84
C HIS A 41 -9.34 4.61 -12.49
N TRP A 42 -8.12 4.32 -12.04
CA TRP A 42 -6.91 5.01 -12.46
C TRP A 42 -5.80 4.01 -12.73
N ILE A 43 -5.07 4.24 -13.82
CA ILE A 43 -3.79 3.59 -14.11
C ILE A 43 -2.70 4.65 -13.95
N PHE A 44 -1.79 4.43 -13.00
CA PHE A 44 -0.75 5.39 -12.64
C PHE A 44 0.52 5.18 -13.46
N ALA A 45 1.02 6.25 -14.06
CA ALA A 45 2.37 6.33 -14.61
C ALA A 45 3.41 6.04 -13.52
N PRO A 46 4.57 5.44 -13.84
CA PRO A 46 5.57 5.10 -12.83
C PRO A 46 6.18 6.35 -12.15
N PRO A 47 6.62 6.24 -10.89
CA PRO A 47 7.29 7.33 -10.18
C PRO A 47 8.74 7.58 -10.64
N CYS A 48 9.37 6.60 -11.29
CA CYS A 48 10.74 6.65 -11.79
C CYS A 48 10.89 5.81 -13.07
N GLY A 49 12.02 5.95 -13.76
CA GLY A 49 12.25 5.24 -15.00
C GLY A 49 12.56 3.76 -14.77
N LEU A 50 12.31 2.90 -15.77
CA LEU A 50 12.63 1.48 -15.68
C LEU A 50 14.10 1.20 -15.28
N ASN A 51 15.04 2.07 -15.62
CA ASN A 51 16.45 1.91 -15.28
C ASN A 51 16.73 1.97 -13.77
N ASP A 52 15.88 2.67 -13.01
CA ASP A 52 16.00 2.83 -11.56
C ASP A 52 15.49 1.60 -10.78
N ILE A 53 14.85 0.65 -11.47
CA ILE A 53 14.33 -0.58 -10.87
C ILE A 53 15.43 -1.65 -10.77
N PRO A 54 15.67 -2.23 -9.57
CA PRO A 54 16.61 -3.33 -9.40
C PRO A 54 16.27 -4.55 -10.27
N PHE A 55 17.29 -5.30 -10.70
CA PHE A 55 17.09 -6.48 -11.56
C PHE A 55 16.14 -7.52 -10.94
N ALA A 56 16.21 -7.74 -9.63
CA ALA A 56 15.32 -8.66 -8.92
C ALA A 56 13.85 -8.21 -9.03
N ALA A 57 13.57 -6.93 -8.78
CA ALA A 57 12.25 -6.33 -8.92
C ALA A 57 11.75 -6.39 -10.39
N LYS A 58 12.60 -6.10 -11.39
CA LYS A 58 12.24 -6.26 -12.81
C LYS A 58 11.80 -7.68 -13.14
N ARG A 59 12.48 -8.69 -12.61
CA ARG A 59 12.14 -10.10 -12.84
C ARG A 59 10.78 -10.44 -12.22
N GLN A 60 10.52 -9.96 -11.01
CA GLN A 60 9.22 -10.15 -10.35
C GLN A 60 8.10 -9.42 -11.10
N ASN A 61 8.34 -8.17 -11.50
CA ASN A 61 7.37 -7.37 -12.26
C ASN A 61 7.00 -8.06 -13.57
N ARG A 62 7.98 -8.57 -14.33
CA ARG A 62 7.70 -9.35 -15.55
C ARG A 62 6.78 -10.55 -15.28
N TRP A 63 6.95 -11.24 -14.15
CA TRP A 63 6.07 -12.34 -13.79
C TRP A 63 4.65 -11.85 -13.47
N LEU A 64 4.52 -10.76 -12.70
CA LEU A 64 3.24 -10.14 -12.36
C LEU A 64 2.49 -9.63 -13.60
N THR A 65 3.20 -8.97 -14.51
CA THR A 65 2.67 -8.53 -15.80
C THR A 65 2.19 -9.73 -16.63
N ALA A 66 2.99 -10.79 -16.76
CA ALA A 66 2.64 -11.91 -17.62
C ALA A 66 1.54 -12.82 -17.04
N ASN A 67 1.45 -12.96 -15.72
CA ASN A 67 0.66 -14.02 -15.08
C ASN A 67 -0.42 -13.53 -14.11
N PHE A 68 -0.38 -12.26 -13.68
CA PHE A 68 -1.26 -11.78 -12.62
C PHE A 68 -2.17 -10.63 -13.06
N HIS A 69 -1.65 -9.42 -13.23
CA HIS A 69 -2.49 -8.22 -13.43
C HIS A 69 -2.23 -7.49 -14.76
N ARG A 70 -1.31 -7.94 -15.62
CA ARG A 70 -1.09 -7.35 -16.96
C ARG A 70 -0.75 -5.85 -16.98
N LEU A 71 -0.18 -5.35 -15.90
CA LEU A 71 0.34 -3.98 -15.81
C LEU A 71 1.82 -4.03 -16.07
N ASP A 72 2.28 -3.28 -17.05
CA ASP A 72 3.69 -3.00 -17.29
C ASP A 72 4.17 -1.78 -16.51
N TRP A 73 5.49 -1.67 -16.33
CA TRP A 73 6.09 -0.60 -15.53
C TRP A 73 5.76 0.80 -16.10
N GLU A 74 5.86 0.94 -17.42
CA GLU A 74 5.67 2.20 -18.14
C GLU A 74 4.19 2.53 -18.40
N ASP A 75 3.26 1.65 -18.02
CA ASP A 75 1.83 1.87 -18.25
C ASP A 75 1.28 3.04 -17.42
N GLY A 76 0.18 3.61 -17.90
CA GLY A 76 -0.61 4.58 -17.16
C GLY A 76 -0.37 6.02 -17.55
N THR A 77 -1.43 6.81 -17.43
CA THR A 77 -1.46 8.24 -17.79
C THR A 77 -1.68 9.14 -16.59
N THR A 78 -2.09 8.56 -15.45
CA THR A 78 -2.33 9.31 -14.23
C THR A 78 -1.01 9.53 -13.49
N PRO A 79 -0.60 10.77 -13.16
CA PRO A 79 0.66 10.98 -12.44
C PRO A 79 0.67 10.27 -11.08
N PHE A 80 1.71 9.50 -10.77
CA PHE A 80 1.82 8.76 -9.50
C PHE A 80 1.55 9.62 -8.27
N LYS A 81 2.14 10.83 -8.24
CA LYS A 81 1.97 11.82 -7.15
C LYS A 81 0.53 12.22 -6.84
N SER A 82 -0.42 11.94 -7.73
CA SER A 82 -1.84 12.27 -7.54
C SER A 82 -2.59 11.29 -6.65
N ILE A 83 -2.06 10.08 -6.39
CA ILE A 83 -2.76 9.02 -5.67
C ILE A 83 -3.26 9.46 -4.28
N HIS A 84 -2.42 10.14 -3.50
CA HIS A 84 -2.83 10.62 -2.17
C HIS A 84 -3.94 11.67 -2.25
N LYS A 85 -3.92 12.55 -3.27
CA LYS A 85 -4.98 13.53 -3.48
C LYS A 85 -6.29 12.83 -3.86
N ILE A 86 -6.23 11.87 -4.78
CA ILE A 86 -7.39 11.07 -5.21
C ILE A 86 -8.02 10.37 -4.00
N LEU A 87 -7.22 9.69 -3.18
CA LEU A 87 -7.69 8.98 -1.99
C LEU A 87 -8.30 9.92 -0.95
N LYS A 88 -7.66 11.06 -0.67
CA LYS A 88 -8.19 12.06 0.27
C LYS A 88 -9.53 12.62 -0.18
N GLU A 89 -9.69 12.94 -1.46
CA GLU A 89 -10.96 13.43 -1.99
C GLU A 89 -12.05 12.34 -1.97
N ALA A 90 -11.70 11.11 -2.34
CA ALA A 90 -12.62 9.97 -2.28
C ALA A 90 -13.09 9.70 -0.84
N ALA A 91 -12.18 9.79 0.14
CA ALA A 91 -12.46 9.50 1.55
C ALA A 91 -13.18 10.65 2.30
N LYS A 92 -13.29 11.84 1.71
CA LYS A 92 -13.73 13.06 2.41
C LYS A 92 -15.08 12.90 3.14
N ASN A 93 -16.05 12.25 2.50
CA ASN A 93 -17.40 12.03 3.05
C ASN A 93 -17.71 10.54 3.26
N VAL A 94 -16.67 9.75 3.46
CA VAL A 94 -16.77 8.31 3.63
C VAL A 94 -16.70 7.96 5.11
N SER A 95 -17.56 7.04 5.56
CA SER A 95 -17.47 6.44 6.89
C SER A 95 -16.48 5.29 6.89
N THR A 96 -16.74 4.29 6.04
CA THR A 96 -16.02 3.03 6.03
C THR A 96 -15.41 2.75 4.66
N ILE A 97 -14.17 2.29 4.67
CA ILE A 97 -13.45 1.80 3.50
C ILE A 97 -13.29 0.29 3.64
N TYR A 98 -13.96 -0.47 2.80
CA TYR A 98 -13.77 -1.91 2.70
C TYR A 98 -12.63 -2.20 1.72
N VAL A 99 -11.68 -3.03 2.13
CA VAL A 99 -10.48 -3.33 1.34
C VAL A 99 -10.07 -4.78 1.56
N ARG A 100 -9.29 -5.32 0.63
CA ARG A 100 -8.63 -6.61 0.77
C ARG A 100 -7.14 -6.48 0.48
N GLY A 101 -6.32 -7.34 1.09
CA GLY A 101 -4.87 -7.37 0.88
C GLY A 101 -4.12 -6.54 1.90
N ARG A 102 -3.10 -7.18 2.51
CA ARG A 102 -2.28 -6.58 3.58
C ARG A 102 -1.58 -5.30 3.14
N GLU A 103 -1.04 -5.27 1.92
CA GLU A 103 -0.31 -4.10 1.41
C GLU A 103 -1.25 -2.92 1.16
N THR A 104 -2.43 -3.18 0.60
CA THR A 104 -3.46 -2.15 0.38
C THR A 104 -3.95 -1.57 1.70
N VAL A 105 -4.18 -2.42 2.72
CA VAL A 105 -4.55 -1.97 4.07
C VAL A 105 -3.49 -1.03 4.64
N LYS A 106 -2.23 -1.48 4.70
CA LYS A 106 -1.11 -0.66 5.21
C LYS A 106 -0.98 0.68 4.49
N PHE A 107 -1.10 0.66 3.17
CA PHE A 107 -1.03 1.88 2.38
C PHE A 107 -2.17 2.85 2.71
N LEU A 108 -3.42 2.36 2.78
CA LEU A 108 -4.57 3.19 3.09
C LEU A 108 -4.53 3.75 4.51
N GLU A 109 -4.08 2.97 5.48
CA GLU A 109 -3.90 3.42 6.87
C GLU A 109 -2.99 4.65 6.96
N SER A 110 -1.92 4.69 6.16
CA SER A 110 -1.04 5.86 6.08
C SER A 110 -1.59 7.02 5.23
N ALA A 111 -2.53 6.75 4.33
CA ALA A 111 -2.99 7.70 3.33
C ALA A 111 -4.27 8.46 3.73
N VAL A 112 -5.15 7.85 4.53
CA VAL A 112 -6.47 8.39 4.89
C VAL A 112 -6.80 8.15 6.36
N CYS A 113 -7.45 9.12 7.00
CA CYS A 113 -7.93 9.00 8.38
C CYS A 113 -9.39 8.50 8.39
N ARG A 114 -9.61 7.22 8.05
CA ARG A 114 -10.95 6.61 8.00
C ARG A 114 -10.93 5.21 8.60
N THR A 115 -12.12 4.71 8.90
CA THR A 115 -12.35 3.31 9.29
C THR A 115 -12.03 2.40 8.12
N ILE A 116 -11.01 1.54 8.26
CA ILE A 116 -10.60 0.58 7.22
C ILE A 116 -10.97 -0.83 7.68
N VAL A 117 -11.88 -1.47 6.95
CA VAL A 117 -12.31 -2.85 7.21
C VAL A 117 -11.59 -3.79 6.25
N ASN A 118 -10.69 -4.62 6.80
CA ASN A 118 -10.01 -5.65 6.03
C ASN A 118 -10.92 -6.87 5.81
N LEU A 119 -11.38 -7.02 4.57
CA LEU A 119 -12.25 -8.11 4.12
C LEU A 119 -11.55 -9.46 4.00
N ASP A 120 -10.22 -9.56 4.13
CA ASP A 120 -9.55 -10.88 4.19
C ASP A 120 -10.03 -11.72 5.38
N ILE A 121 -10.52 -11.07 6.44
CA ILE A 121 -11.02 -11.73 7.65
C ILE A 121 -12.43 -12.28 7.46
N TYR A 122 -13.24 -11.63 6.61
CA TYR A 122 -14.68 -11.87 6.54
C TYR A 122 -15.14 -12.49 5.22
N SER A 123 -14.46 -12.18 4.12
CA SER A 123 -14.88 -12.56 2.77
C SER A 123 -14.17 -13.84 2.28
N PRO A 124 -14.84 -14.69 1.48
CA PRO A 124 -14.19 -15.85 0.88
C PRO A 124 -13.15 -15.40 -0.16
N PRO A 125 -12.22 -16.25 -0.60
CA PRO A 125 -11.25 -15.93 -1.65
C PRO A 125 -11.90 -15.39 -2.93
N PHE A 126 -11.19 -14.54 -3.70
CA PHE A 126 -11.71 -13.91 -4.94
C PHE A 126 -12.37 -14.88 -5.93
N LYS A 127 -11.86 -16.11 -6.04
CA LYS A 127 -12.41 -17.17 -6.91
C LYS A 127 -13.82 -17.63 -6.52
N ARG A 128 -14.25 -17.36 -5.30
CA ARG A 128 -15.57 -17.70 -4.75
C ARG A 128 -16.46 -16.48 -4.53
N LEU A 129 -15.97 -15.28 -4.87
CA LEU A 129 -16.82 -14.08 -4.83
C LEU A 129 -17.79 -14.10 -6.02
N PRO A 130 -18.95 -13.44 -5.89
CA PRO A 130 -19.92 -13.36 -6.96
C PRO A 130 -19.30 -12.81 -8.24
N GLU A 131 -19.65 -13.39 -9.38
CA GLU A 131 -19.25 -12.82 -10.66
C GLU A 131 -19.90 -11.45 -10.88
N ASN A 132 -19.23 -10.66 -11.72
CA ASN A 132 -19.63 -9.31 -12.07
C ASN A 132 -19.34 -9.04 -13.54
N GLU A 133 -20.23 -8.27 -14.17
CA GLU A 133 -20.26 -7.99 -15.61
C GLU A 133 -19.41 -6.77 -16.01
N ARG A 134 -18.65 -6.16 -15.09
CA ARG A 134 -17.80 -5.01 -15.45
C ARG A 134 -16.52 -5.47 -16.14
N TYR A 135 -16.29 -4.89 -17.31
CA TYR A 135 -15.08 -5.03 -18.09
C TYR A 135 -14.14 -3.85 -17.83
N CYS A 136 -12.85 -4.14 -17.69
CA CYS A 136 -11.80 -3.14 -17.63
C CYS A 136 -11.26 -2.91 -19.04
N LEU A 137 -11.43 -1.70 -19.58
CA LEU A 137 -10.96 -1.36 -20.94
C LEU A 137 -9.44 -1.42 -21.07
N PHE A 138 -8.71 -1.21 -19.97
CA PHE A 138 -7.26 -1.35 -19.96
C PHE A 138 -6.80 -2.79 -20.24
N HIS A 139 -7.63 -3.77 -19.90
CA HIS A 139 -7.35 -5.20 -20.12
C HIS A 139 -8.16 -5.79 -21.28
N ALA A 140 -8.79 -4.96 -22.13
CA ALA A 140 -9.72 -5.42 -23.16
C ALA A 140 -9.11 -6.37 -24.20
N GLU A 141 -7.82 -6.20 -24.52
CA GLU A 141 -7.11 -7.12 -25.43
C GLU A 141 -6.71 -8.44 -24.77
N ALA A 142 -6.67 -8.49 -23.43
CA ALA A 142 -6.30 -9.67 -22.66
C ALA A 142 -7.48 -10.63 -22.39
N VAL A 143 -8.70 -10.27 -22.81
CA VAL A 143 -9.94 -11.03 -22.61
C VAL A 143 -9.88 -12.43 -23.24
N SER A 144 -8.98 -12.64 -24.20
CA SER A 144 -8.74 -13.94 -24.86
C SER A 144 -7.81 -14.90 -24.11
N HIS A 145 -7.10 -14.48 -23.04
CA HIS A 145 -5.95 -15.25 -22.51
C HIS A 145 -5.90 -15.52 -20.99
N GLY A 146 -6.97 -15.30 -20.22
CA GLY A 146 -7.08 -15.86 -18.86
C GLY A 146 -7.70 -14.94 -17.80
N ASN A 147 -7.87 -15.48 -16.59
CA ASN A 147 -8.37 -14.77 -15.40
C ASN A 147 -7.25 -13.94 -14.76
N PHE A 148 -7.07 -12.69 -15.21
CA PHE A 148 -6.15 -11.74 -14.59
C PHE A 148 -6.81 -10.98 -13.43
N SER A 149 -6.01 -10.61 -12.43
CA SER A 149 -6.42 -9.74 -11.33
C SER A 149 -6.45 -8.30 -11.82
N CYS A 150 -7.60 -7.63 -11.68
CA CYS A 150 -7.77 -6.23 -12.06
C CYS A 150 -8.47 -5.53 -10.90
N ALA A 151 -7.97 -4.37 -10.49
CA ALA A 151 -8.53 -3.64 -9.36
C ALA A 151 -10.02 -3.35 -9.54
N LEU A 152 -10.42 -2.92 -10.75
CA LEU A 152 -11.81 -2.63 -11.09
C LEU A 152 -12.72 -3.85 -10.94
N HIS A 153 -12.25 -5.00 -11.40
CA HIS A 153 -13.01 -6.24 -11.31
C HIS A 153 -13.13 -6.69 -9.85
N ASN A 154 -12.03 -6.58 -9.09
CA ASN A 154 -11.97 -6.93 -7.68
C ASN A 154 -12.91 -6.08 -6.83
N VAL A 155 -12.89 -4.75 -6.95
CA VAL A 155 -13.80 -3.88 -6.19
C VAL A 155 -15.26 -4.16 -6.51
N ALA A 156 -15.58 -4.55 -7.75
CA ALA A 156 -16.96 -4.83 -8.12
C ALA A 156 -17.47 -6.15 -7.54
N LYS A 157 -16.62 -7.20 -7.52
CA LYS A 157 -16.89 -8.45 -6.80
C LYS A 157 -17.08 -8.22 -5.30
N LEU A 158 -16.18 -7.44 -4.71
CA LEU A 158 -16.23 -7.09 -3.28
C LEU A 158 -17.45 -6.23 -2.94
N LYS A 159 -17.80 -5.21 -3.75
CA LYS A 159 -19.02 -4.41 -3.57
C LYS A 159 -20.27 -5.29 -3.52
N LYS A 160 -20.39 -6.24 -4.46
CA LYS A 160 -21.53 -7.16 -4.48
C LYS A 160 -21.58 -8.01 -3.21
N TRP A 161 -20.44 -8.57 -2.81
CA TRP A 161 -20.35 -9.34 -1.58
C TRP A 161 -20.67 -8.52 -0.32
N VAL A 162 -20.14 -7.31 -0.18
CA VAL A 162 -20.42 -6.40 0.94
C VAL A 162 -21.92 -6.11 1.05
N ARG A 163 -22.57 -5.79 -0.08
CA ARG A 163 -24.02 -5.54 -0.10
C ARG A 163 -24.85 -6.76 0.29
N GLU A 164 -24.45 -7.94 -0.15
CA GLU A 164 -25.20 -9.18 0.07
C GLU A 164 -25.00 -9.78 1.47
N ASN A 165 -23.94 -9.41 2.19
CA ASN A 165 -23.55 -10.04 3.45
C ASN A 165 -23.44 -9.08 4.63
N ILE A 166 -22.85 -7.89 4.46
CA ILE A 166 -22.70 -6.92 5.55
C ILE A 166 -23.98 -6.09 5.68
N TYR A 167 -24.48 -5.53 4.58
CA TYR A 167 -25.69 -4.67 4.58
C TYR A 167 -27.00 -5.46 4.75
N THR A 168 -26.92 -6.78 4.81
CA THR A 168 -28.04 -7.68 5.14
C THR A 168 -27.85 -8.37 6.48
N ASP A 169 -26.88 -7.92 7.27
CA ASP A 169 -26.56 -8.42 8.61
C ASP A 169 -26.26 -9.93 8.68
N LYS A 170 -25.85 -10.56 7.58
CA LYS A 170 -25.41 -11.97 7.55
C LYS A 170 -24.00 -12.16 8.10
N VAL A 171 -23.18 -11.12 8.02
CA VAL A 171 -21.83 -11.08 8.56
C VAL A 171 -21.70 -9.83 9.40
N GLU A 172 -21.47 -10.03 10.70
CA GLU A 172 -21.21 -8.95 11.64
C GLU A 172 -19.72 -8.58 11.64
N ILE A 173 -19.43 -7.29 11.54
CA ILE A 173 -18.07 -6.77 11.58
C ILE A 173 -17.69 -6.46 13.03
N ASP A 174 -16.72 -7.21 13.54
CA ASP A 174 -16.09 -6.93 14.82
C ASP A 174 -15.27 -5.63 14.75
N ILE A 175 -15.86 -4.53 15.23
CA ILE A 175 -15.25 -3.18 15.25
C ILE A 175 -13.96 -3.19 16.10
N GLY A 176 -13.82 -4.09 17.08
CA GLY A 176 -12.60 -4.21 17.88
C GLY A 176 -11.37 -4.66 17.08
N LYS A 177 -11.57 -5.23 15.89
CA LYS A 177 -10.49 -5.61 14.94
C LYS A 177 -10.30 -4.60 13.82
N VAL A 178 -11.08 -3.53 13.81
CA VAL A 178 -10.95 -2.44 12.85
C VAL A 178 -9.91 -1.48 13.41
N TRP A 179 -8.71 -1.48 12.82
CA TRP A 179 -7.63 -0.59 13.22
C TRP A 179 -8.07 0.86 13.02
N ASN A 180 -8.29 1.58 14.13
CA ASN A 180 -8.63 2.98 14.05
C ASN A 180 -7.36 3.82 13.88
N THR A 181 -7.29 4.55 12.76
CA THR A 181 -6.19 5.47 12.42
C THR A 181 -6.12 6.69 13.37
N ASP A 182 -7.16 6.94 14.18
CA ASP A 182 -7.16 8.02 15.18
C ASP A 182 -6.12 7.81 16.30
N ALA A 183 -5.74 6.57 16.60
CA ALA A 183 -4.71 6.29 17.61
C ALA A 183 -3.34 6.88 17.22
N TYR A 184 -3.04 6.97 15.93
CA TYR A 184 -1.76 7.51 15.44
C TYR A 184 -1.65 9.04 15.60
N ARG A 185 -2.78 9.74 15.82
CA ARG A 185 -2.81 11.21 15.93
C ARG A 185 -2.52 11.69 17.36
N ILE A 186 -2.76 10.87 18.37
CA ILE A 186 -2.50 11.23 19.77
C ILE A 186 -1.00 11.17 20.07
N ASP A 187 -0.29 10.17 19.53
CA ASP A 187 1.14 9.97 19.79
C ASP A 187 2.05 11.06 19.18
N GLN A 188 1.57 11.79 18.16
CA GLN A 188 2.35 12.89 17.56
C GLN A 188 2.13 14.25 18.25
N ILE A 189 1.05 14.42 19.02
CA ILE A 189 0.83 15.64 19.81
C ILE A 189 1.61 15.53 21.12
N THR A 190 1.62 14.35 21.76
CA THR A 190 2.40 14.11 22.98
C THR A 190 3.92 14.12 22.75
N ALA A 191 4.40 13.74 21.55
CA ALA A 191 5.83 13.79 21.23
C ALA A 191 6.36 15.21 20.94
N HIS A 192 5.50 16.19 20.63
CA HIS A 192 5.91 17.58 20.38
C HIS A 192 5.82 18.50 21.60
N GLU A 193 5.12 18.07 22.67
CA GLU A 193 4.98 18.86 23.91
C GLU A 193 5.90 18.39 25.07
N ILE A 194 6.81 17.44 24.82
CA ILE A 194 7.77 16.92 25.83
C ILE A 194 9.24 17.16 25.40
N THR A 195 9.51 18.12 24.52
CA THR A 195 10.89 18.55 24.19
C THR A 195 11.07 20.06 24.34
N SER A 196 10.68 20.57 25.51
CA SER A 196 11.22 21.81 26.05
C SER A 196 11.46 21.57 27.51
N ASP A 197 12.70 21.80 27.94
CA ASP A 197 13.21 21.67 29.31
C ASP A 197 13.71 20.27 29.66
N GLU A 198 14.97 19.98 29.31
CA GLU A 198 15.89 19.31 30.23
C GLU A 198 17.35 19.62 29.85
N GLU A 199 18.09 20.03 30.87
CA GLU A 199 19.45 20.56 30.87
C GLU A 199 20.50 19.46 30.63
N ASP A 200 21.61 19.81 29.99
CA ASP A 200 22.81 18.98 29.84
C ASP A 200 23.39 18.55 31.20
N PRO A 201 23.87 17.30 31.32
CA PRO A 201 25.08 17.07 32.08
C PRO A 201 26.12 16.23 31.32
N GLU A 202 27.28 16.85 31.19
CA GLU A 202 28.65 16.36 31.37
C GLU A 202 29.04 14.93 30.90
N GLU A 203 30.06 14.92 30.05
CA GLU A 203 30.79 13.76 29.50
C GLU A 203 31.50 12.94 30.59
N GLU A 204 31.29 11.62 30.60
CA GLU A 204 32.23 10.64 31.15
C GLU A 204 32.45 9.49 30.15
N GLU A 205 33.68 9.33 29.66
CA GLU A 205 34.11 8.17 28.89
C GLU A 205 34.35 6.94 29.79
N PRO A 206 34.04 5.72 29.31
CA PRO A 206 34.76 4.55 29.79
C PRO A 206 35.32 3.66 28.66
N SER A 207 36.64 3.66 28.63
CA SER A 207 37.59 2.53 28.60
C SER A 207 37.20 1.18 27.98
N ASP A 208 38.12 0.79 27.09
CA ASP A 208 38.42 -0.48 26.45
C ASP A 208 38.55 -1.69 27.41
N SER A 209 37.52 -2.55 27.48
CA SER A 209 37.68 -4.00 27.68
C SER A 209 36.34 -4.72 27.61
N ASN A 210 36.04 -5.39 26.49
CA ASN A 210 35.33 -6.68 26.47
C ASN A 210 35.29 -7.27 25.06
N ARG A 211 36.47 -7.66 24.59
CA ARG A 211 36.61 -8.65 23.53
C ARG A 211 36.32 -10.02 24.14
N LYS A 212 35.54 -10.84 23.44
CA LYS A 212 35.61 -12.33 23.36
C LYS A 212 34.39 -13.11 23.86
N ILE A 213 33.25 -12.99 23.18
CA ILE A 213 32.37 -14.14 22.86
C ILE A 213 31.88 -13.96 21.42
N GLU A 214 32.70 -14.33 20.43
CA GLU A 214 32.29 -14.43 19.02
C GLU A 214 33.02 -15.63 18.40
N LYS A 215 32.43 -16.81 18.54
CA LYS A 215 32.76 -18.00 17.75
C LYS A 215 31.50 -18.83 17.60
N LEU A 216 30.77 -18.61 16.50
CA LEU A 216 30.01 -19.60 15.71
C LEU A 216 29.17 -18.93 14.59
N ILE A 217 29.70 -17.90 13.93
CA ILE A 217 29.09 -17.30 12.73
C ILE A 217 30.13 -17.35 11.60
N PRO A 218 29.82 -17.92 10.42
CA PRO A 218 30.76 -17.97 9.30
C PRO A 218 31.10 -16.55 8.80
N PRO A 219 32.33 -16.30 8.29
CA PRO A 219 32.79 -14.95 8.02
C PRO A 219 32.00 -14.30 6.88
N PRO A 220 31.71 -12.99 6.97
CA PRO A 220 31.04 -12.26 5.90
C PRO A 220 31.93 -12.21 4.65
N ILE A 221 31.29 -12.39 3.49
CA ILE A 221 31.91 -12.25 2.17
C ILE A 221 32.47 -10.84 2.04
N LYS A 222 33.79 -10.71 1.84
CA LYS A 222 34.45 -9.41 1.70
C LYS A 222 33.91 -8.67 0.47
N PRO A 223 33.48 -7.40 0.58
CA PRO A 223 33.19 -6.58 -0.59
C PRO A 223 34.49 -6.32 -1.37
N ARG A 224 34.42 -6.47 -2.70
CA ARG A 224 35.50 -6.07 -3.61
C ARG A 224 35.75 -4.57 -3.48
N ARG A 225 37.02 -4.18 -3.37
CA ARG A 225 37.45 -2.77 -3.41
C ARG A 225 37.15 -2.20 -4.81
N VAL A 226 36.34 -1.15 -4.86
CA VAL A 226 36.22 -0.27 -6.03
C VAL A 226 37.25 0.86 -5.86
N PRO A 227 38.03 1.22 -6.90
CA PRO A 227 39.04 2.27 -6.81
C PRO A 227 38.40 3.67 -6.66
N PRO A 228 39.09 4.64 -6.04
CA PRO A 228 38.53 5.96 -5.75
C PRO A 228 38.68 6.91 -6.94
N GLY A 229 37.66 7.74 -7.19
CA GLY A 229 37.74 8.83 -8.17
C GLY A 229 36.46 9.64 -8.35
N ARG A 230 36.29 10.66 -7.48
CA ARG A 230 35.74 12.03 -7.66
C ARG A 230 34.29 12.19 -8.20
N ASP A 231 33.32 12.60 -7.37
CA ASP A 231 32.97 14.00 -6.95
C ASP A 231 32.08 14.71 -8.01
N VAL A 232 30.97 15.42 -7.79
CA VAL A 232 30.10 15.78 -6.63
C VAL A 232 28.75 16.24 -7.23
N CYS A 233 27.62 15.99 -6.54
CA CYS A 233 26.36 16.78 -6.48
C CYS A 233 25.27 15.83 -5.95
N GLY A 234 24.87 15.79 -4.68
CA GLY A 234 24.65 16.89 -3.77
C GLY A 234 23.17 17.29 -3.82
N ILE A 235 22.33 16.59 -3.04
CA ILE A 235 21.18 17.09 -2.25
C ILE A 235 20.65 15.89 -1.46
N HIS A 236 20.85 15.94 -0.14
CA HIS A 236 20.13 15.12 0.85
C HIS A 236 18.67 15.60 0.94
N ASN A 237 17.76 14.67 1.21
CA ASN A 237 16.81 14.80 2.32
C ASN A 237 16.12 13.46 2.60
N ASP A 238 16.54 12.88 3.73
CA ASP A 238 15.79 12.12 4.74
C ASP A 238 14.53 11.35 4.31
N ILE A 239 14.71 10.04 4.16
CA ILE A 239 13.69 9.06 4.51
C ILE A 239 14.30 8.16 5.59
N GLN A 240 13.74 8.27 6.80
CA GLN A 240 14.11 7.42 7.92
C GLN A 240 13.84 5.95 7.57
N ARG A 241 14.88 5.14 7.80
CA ARG A 241 14.90 3.68 7.74
C ARG A 241 13.85 3.08 8.68
N VAL A 242 12.99 2.23 8.14
CA VAL A 242 12.55 1.02 8.84
C VAL A 242 12.73 -0.14 7.86
N GLY A 243 13.85 -0.84 8.00
CA GLY A 243 14.13 -2.04 7.23
C GLY A 243 13.42 -3.24 7.84
N GLU A 244 12.23 -3.56 7.32
CA GLU A 244 11.68 -4.92 7.42
C GLU A 244 11.64 -5.53 6.02
N LYS A 245 12.30 -6.68 5.85
CA LYS A 245 12.18 -7.49 4.64
C LYS A 245 10.72 -7.92 4.48
N VAL A 246 10.04 -7.40 3.47
CA VAL A 246 8.67 -7.80 3.14
C VAL A 246 8.73 -9.02 2.23
N THR A 247 8.48 -10.19 2.80
CA THR A 247 8.13 -11.38 2.00
C THR A 247 6.69 -11.24 1.55
N LEU A 248 6.47 -10.96 0.26
CA LEU A 248 5.17 -11.08 -0.38
C LEU A 248 4.74 -12.56 -0.38
N ILE A 249 3.70 -12.89 0.40
CA ILE A 249 3.01 -14.17 0.30
C ILE A 249 1.86 -13.96 -0.70
N LEU A 250 2.02 -14.56 -1.87
CA LEU A 250 1.03 -14.64 -2.95
C LEU A 250 -0.10 -15.63 -2.62
#